data_AF-A0A9D1FIB7-F1
#
_entry.id   AF-A0A9D1FIB7-F1
#
_cell.length_a   1.000
_cell.length_b   1.000
_cell.length_c   1.000
_cell.angle_alpha   90.00
_cell.angle_beta   90.00
_cell.angle_gamma   90.00
#
_symmetry.space_group_name_H-M   'P 1'
#
loop_
_entity.id
_entity.type
_entity.pdbx_description
1 polymer ?
#
loop_
_entity_poly.entity_id
_entity_poly.type
_entity_poly.pdbx_seq_one_letter_code
_entity_poly.pdbx_strand_id
1 'polypeptide(L)'
;MATTYEAREIETDIYKFWENNECFKADAKSKKEPYSIVIPPPNVTGVLHMGHALDATLQDILTRYHRMRGYEALWLPGCDHAGIATQNVVEKQLAKEGKTRHDLGREEFVKITWDWANDHKGKILNQFKKLGASFDLSRARFTLDEGCSRAVKKVFVDLYNKGLIYKGSYIVNWCPRCQSAISDIETQYENEDGKLWEISYPLKDEMGAIVIATTRPETMFGDVAVAVNPNDYKYKDLIGKKCVIPLTGREIPIIADEYVDKSFGTGALKITPAHDPNDFEVGRRHNLKSIKVIDEQGRMIACAEVHPELHGRDRYDARERTIRMLKDHQVLVRITDHPHAVGKCQRCNTTIEPLLSEQWFVKMEPLAKAAIEKVKDGSIKFVPSRWEK
;
A
#
# COMPACT_ATOMS: atom_id res chain seq x y z
N MET A 1 17.59 -56.17 9.11
CA MET A 1 17.15 -54.80 8.76
C MET A 1 17.49 -54.56 7.30
N ALA A 2 16.67 -53.81 6.56
CA ALA A 2 17.03 -53.38 5.21
C ALA A 2 18.35 -52.59 5.25
N THR A 3 19.18 -52.69 4.21
CA THR A 3 20.48 -52.00 4.13
C THR A 3 20.37 -50.54 3.70
N THR A 4 19.20 -50.13 3.20
CA THR A 4 18.91 -48.78 2.71
C THR A 4 17.78 -48.16 3.54
N TYR A 5 17.96 -46.91 3.97
CA TYR A 5 16.92 -46.13 4.65
C TYR A 5 15.94 -45.55 3.63
N GLU A 6 14.69 -46.02 3.68
CA GLU A 6 13.59 -45.53 2.83
C GLU A 6 12.74 -44.51 3.59
N ALA A 7 13.15 -43.24 3.54
CA ALA A 7 12.53 -42.16 4.32
C ALA A 7 11.01 -42.02 4.08
N ARG A 8 10.57 -42.18 2.83
CA ARG A 8 9.20 -41.90 2.40
C ARG A 8 8.14 -42.74 3.11
N GLU A 9 8.44 -44.03 3.32
CA GLU A 9 7.54 -44.97 3.98
C GLU A 9 7.51 -44.71 5.48
N ILE A 10 8.68 -44.52 6.08
CA ILE A 10 8.86 -44.34 7.52
C ILE A 10 8.24 -43.02 8.00
N GLU A 11 8.53 -41.90 7.33
CA GLU A 11 8.06 -40.57 7.73
C GLU A 11 6.53 -40.45 7.70
N THR A 12 5.89 -41.09 6.71
CA THR A 12 4.43 -41.04 6.57
C THR A 12 3.74 -41.73 7.74
N ASP A 13 4.23 -42.90 8.15
CA ASP A 13 3.63 -43.65 9.24
C ASP A 13 3.94 -43.04 10.62
N ILE A 14 5.14 -42.50 10.81
CA ILE A 14 5.50 -41.74 12.02
C ILE A 14 4.57 -40.53 12.19
N TYR A 15 4.32 -39.76 11.13
CA TYR A 15 3.48 -38.58 11.25
C TYR A 15 2.02 -38.95 11.57
N LYS A 16 1.48 -39.98 10.92
CA LYS A 16 0.15 -40.52 11.27
C LYS A 16 0.07 -40.96 12.72
N PHE A 17 1.12 -41.61 13.24
CA PHE A 17 1.19 -41.97 14.65
C PHE A 17 1.10 -40.74 15.55
N TRP A 18 1.83 -39.66 15.26
CA TRP A 18 1.76 -38.42 16.03
C TRP A 18 0.37 -37.77 15.99
N GLU A 19 -0.30 -37.76 14.84
CA GLU A 19 -1.65 -37.22 14.71
C GLU A 19 -2.67 -38.04 15.49
N ASN A 20 -2.66 -39.36 15.34
CA ASN A 20 -3.61 -40.25 16.00
C ASN A 20 -3.51 -40.22 17.53
N ASN A 21 -2.34 -39.88 18.07
CA ASN A 21 -2.08 -39.80 19.50
C ASN A 21 -2.07 -38.36 20.03
N GLU A 22 -2.48 -37.38 19.23
CA GLU A 22 -2.50 -35.95 19.59
C GLU A 22 -1.16 -35.46 20.18
N CYS A 23 -0.02 -35.99 19.72
CA CYS A 23 1.29 -35.81 20.38
C CYS A 23 1.77 -34.35 20.50
N PHE A 24 1.16 -33.44 19.73
CA PHE A 24 1.55 -32.03 19.64
C PHE A 24 0.52 -31.06 20.24
N LYS A 25 -0.57 -31.59 20.78
CA LYS A 25 -1.65 -30.79 21.36
C LYS A 25 -1.19 -30.12 22.65
N ALA A 26 -1.37 -28.80 22.72
CA ALA A 26 -0.99 -28.03 23.90
C ALA A 26 -2.16 -27.91 24.89
N ASP A 27 -1.89 -28.10 26.17
CA ASP A 27 -2.87 -27.97 27.26
C ASP A 27 -2.73 -26.63 27.98
N ALA A 28 -3.73 -25.76 27.85
CA ALA A 28 -3.78 -24.46 28.52
C ALA A 28 -3.93 -24.57 30.06
N LYS A 29 -4.30 -25.75 30.58
CA LYS A 29 -4.39 -26.03 32.02
C LYS A 29 -3.12 -26.66 32.58
N SER A 30 -2.12 -26.91 31.73
CA SER A 30 -0.83 -27.47 32.14
C SER A 30 -0.16 -26.55 33.16
N LYS A 31 0.45 -27.16 34.18
CA LYS A 31 1.26 -26.45 35.18
C LYS A 31 2.71 -26.23 34.73
N LYS A 32 3.09 -26.77 33.56
CA LYS A 32 4.43 -26.59 33.00
C LYS A 32 4.61 -25.14 32.55
N GLU A 33 5.87 -24.71 32.47
CA GLU A 33 6.19 -23.39 31.94
C GLU A 33 5.80 -23.31 30.45
N PRO A 34 5.06 -22.27 30.02
CA PRO A 34 4.60 -22.17 28.63
C PRO A 34 5.73 -21.73 27.70
N TYR A 35 5.77 -22.32 26.51
CA TYR A 35 6.58 -21.85 25.39
C TYR A 35 5.68 -21.76 24.16
N SER A 36 5.61 -20.61 23.50
CA SER A 36 4.73 -20.48 22.34
C SER A 36 5.37 -19.77 21.16
N ILE A 37 5.08 -20.29 19.97
CA ILE A 37 5.40 -19.70 18.68
C ILE A 37 4.10 -19.63 17.89
N VAL A 38 3.84 -18.49 17.25
CA VAL A 38 2.80 -18.35 16.22
C VAL A 38 3.51 -18.47 14.87
N ILE A 39 3.08 -19.40 14.03
CA ILE A 39 3.63 -19.48 12.69
C ILE A 39 3.30 -18.18 11.93
N PRO A 40 4.25 -17.58 11.19
CA PRO A 40 3.92 -16.59 10.17
C PRO A 40 2.96 -17.25 9.18
N PRO A 41 1.67 -16.87 9.16
CA PRO A 41 0.67 -17.63 8.44
C PRO A 41 0.93 -17.51 6.92
N PRO A 42 1.24 -18.60 6.19
CA PRO A 42 1.43 -18.53 4.75
C PRO A 42 0.17 -18.07 4.03
N ASN A 43 0.37 -17.30 2.98
CA ASN A 43 -0.70 -16.78 2.13
C ASN A 43 -1.34 -17.91 1.31
N VAL A 44 -2.67 -17.88 1.16
CA VAL A 44 -3.44 -18.79 0.29
C VAL A 44 -3.31 -18.47 -1.21
N THR A 45 -2.12 -18.03 -1.65
CA THR A 45 -1.83 -17.59 -3.03
C THR A 45 -1.15 -18.68 -3.88
N GLY A 46 -0.78 -19.81 -3.28
CA GLY A 46 -0.07 -20.89 -3.96
C GLY A 46 0.37 -21.99 -3.01
N VAL A 47 1.40 -22.76 -3.41
CA VAL A 47 2.04 -23.79 -2.59
C VAL A 47 3.26 -23.24 -1.86
N LEU A 48 3.68 -23.91 -0.79
CA LEU A 48 4.91 -23.58 -0.07
C LEU A 48 6.14 -23.78 -0.95
N HIS A 49 7.18 -22.99 -0.68
CA HIS A 49 8.49 -23.02 -1.33
C HIS A 49 9.62 -23.15 -0.29
N MET A 50 10.88 -23.29 -0.72
CA MET A 50 12.03 -23.53 0.18
C MET A 50 12.17 -22.51 1.32
N GLY A 51 11.87 -21.23 1.09
CA GLY A 51 11.83 -20.24 2.17
C GLY A 51 10.85 -20.58 3.31
N HIS A 52 9.68 -21.12 3.00
CA HIS A 52 8.72 -21.58 4.02
C HIS A 52 9.23 -22.82 4.76
N ALA A 53 9.93 -23.71 4.06
CA ALA A 53 10.55 -24.88 4.70
C ALA A 53 11.62 -24.43 5.71
N LEU A 54 12.50 -23.49 5.33
CA LEU A 54 13.49 -22.91 6.23
C LEU A 54 12.85 -22.27 7.48
N ASP A 55 11.84 -21.43 7.28
CA ASP A 55 11.13 -20.75 8.37
C ASP A 55 10.49 -21.75 9.35
N ALA A 56 9.73 -22.72 8.83
CA ALA A 56 9.07 -23.72 9.64
C ALA A 56 10.05 -24.67 10.35
N THR A 57 11.15 -25.06 9.70
CA THR A 57 12.16 -25.93 10.32
C THR A 57 12.78 -25.26 11.56
N LEU A 58 13.10 -23.97 11.50
CA LEU A 58 13.67 -23.25 12.64
C LEU A 58 12.69 -23.19 13.82
N GLN A 59 11.43 -22.89 13.54
CA GLN A 59 10.37 -22.86 14.56
C GLN A 59 10.09 -24.25 15.15
N ASP A 60 10.10 -25.30 14.34
CA ASP A 60 9.88 -26.68 14.77
C ASP A 60 11.01 -27.17 15.68
N ILE A 61 12.27 -26.89 15.33
CA ILE A 61 13.43 -27.23 16.16
C ILE A 61 13.27 -26.62 17.55
N LEU A 62 12.95 -25.33 17.63
CA LEU A 62 12.76 -24.64 18.91
C LEU A 62 11.58 -25.23 19.69
N THR A 63 10.45 -25.46 19.03
CA THR A 63 9.26 -26.05 19.64
C THR A 63 9.55 -27.42 20.23
N ARG A 64 10.21 -28.29 19.46
CA ARG A 64 10.60 -29.64 19.90
C ARG A 64 11.60 -29.59 21.04
N TYR A 65 12.62 -28.75 20.95
CA TYR A 65 13.62 -28.55 22.01
C TYR A 65 12.95 -28.14 23.33
N HIS A 66 12.06 -27.14 23.31
CA HIS A 66 11.36 -26.69 24.51
C HIS A 66 10.37 -27.75 25.04
N ARG A 67 9.64 -28.43 24.16
CA ARG A 67 8.78 -29.56 24.55
C ARG A 67 9.57 -30.66 25.27
N MET A 68 10.73 -31.03 24.74
CA MET A 68 11.63 -32.02 25.35
C MET A 68 12.27 -31.54 26.66
N ARG A 69 12.43 -30.23 26.85
CA ARG A 69 12.89 -29.63 28.11
C ARG A 69 11.81 -29.54 29.20
N GLY A 70 10.59 -29.99 28.92
CA GLY A 70 9.49 -30.02 29.88
C GLY A 70 8.58 -28.79 29.86
N TYR A 71 8.69 -27.92 28.85
CA TYR A 71 7.75 -26.81 28.64
C TYR A 71 6.42 -27.32 28.09
N GLU A 72 5.35 -26.56 28.35
CA GLU A 72 4.10 -26.66 27.58
C GLU A 72 4.27 -25.90 26.26
N ALA A 73 4.70 -26.62 25.22
CA ALA A 73 5.05 -26.02 23.94
C ALA A 73 3.85 -25.96 22.98
N LEU A 74 3.38 -24.74 22.69
CA LEU A 74 2.36 -24.43 21.69
C LEU A 74 2.99 -23.79 20.45
N TRP A 75 3.06 -24.54 19.36
CA TRP A 75 3.26 -23.97 18.03
C TRP A 75 1.92 -23.86 17.33
N LEU A 76 1.43 -22.63 17.16
CA LEU A 76 0.09 -22.33 16.66
C LEU A 76 0.12 -22.24 15.11
N PRO A 77 -0.55 -23.16 14.38
CA PRO A 77 -0.59 -23.12 12.94
C PRO A 77 -1.70 -22.19 12.42
N GLY A 78 -1.52 -21.68 11.20
CA GLY A 78 -2.58 -20.96 10.51
C GLY A 78 -2.23 -20.58 9.08
N CYS A 79 -3.19 -20.00 8.36
CA CYS A 79 -2.99 -19.46 7.01
C CYS A 79 -3.59 -18.05 6.90
N ASP A 80 -3.03 -17.25 6.01
CA ASP A 80 -3.51 -15.89 5.74
C ASP A 80 -4.31 -15.87 4.43
N HIS A 81 -5.50 -15.29 4.49
CA HIS A 81 -6.33 -14.95 3.33
C HIS A 81 -5.62 -14.03 2.33
N ALA A 82 -4.63 -13.25 2.77
CA ALA A 82 -3.80 -12.34 1.97
C ALA A 82 -4.56 -11.30 1.12
N GLY A 83 -5.85 -11.08 1.40
CA GLY A 83 -6.75 -10.14 0.72
C GLY A 83 -6.52 -10.04 -0.79
N ILE A 84 -6.06 -8.87 -1.21
CA ILE A 84 -5.78 -8.50 -2.60
C ILE A 84 -4.73 -9.38 -3.31
N ALA A 85 -3.81 -10.03 -2.59
CA ALA A 85 -2.89 -10.99 -3.19
C ALA A 85 -3.65 -12.23 -3.69
N THR A 86 -4.55 -12.76 -2.87
CA THR A 86 -5.43 -13.87 -3.27
C THR A 86 -6.39 -13.44 -4.38
N GLN A 87 -6.99 -12.25 -4.26
CA GLN A 87 -7.83 -11.69 -5.33
C GLN A 87 -7.09 -11.65 -6.67
N ASN A 88 -5.85 -11.15 -6.71
CA ASN A 88 -5.06 -11.07 -7.94
C ASN A 88 -4.76 -12.45 -8.55
N VAL A 89 -4.50 -13.47 -7.73
CA VAL A 89 -4.25 -14.83 -8.23
C VAL A 89 -5.53 -15.44 -8.81
N VAL A 90 -6.66 -15.27 -8.13
CA VAL A 90 -7.98 -15.71 -8.62
C VAL A 90 -8.35 -14.98 -9.91
N GLU A 91 -8.15 -13.66 -10.00
CA GLU A 91 -8.38 -12.89 -11.22
C GLU A 91 -7.47 -13.34 -12.37
N LYS A 92 -6.19 -13.64 -12.11
CA LYS A 92 -5.29 -14.22 -13.13
C LYS A 92 -5.77 -15.59 -13.62
N GLN A 93 -6.39 -16.39 -12.75
CA GLN A 93 -6.96 -17.66 -13.15
C GLN A 93 -8.21 -17.47 -14.02
N LEU A 94 -9.12 -16.57 -13.63
CA LEU A 94 -10.30 -16.21 -14.43
C LEU A 94 -9.92 -15.64 -15.80
N ALA A 95 -8.85 -14.84 -15.87
CA ALA A 95 -8.37 -14.27 -17.12
C ALA A 95 -7.93 -15.34 -18.13
N LYS A 96 -7.42 -16.50 -17.67
CA LYS A 96 -7.10 -17.64 -18.56
C LYS A 96 -8.34 -18.27 -19.19
N GLU A 97 -9.49 -18.11 -18.54
CA GLU A 97 -10.81 -18.53 -19.03
C GLU A 97 -11.52 -17.42 -19.82
N GLY A 98 -10.85 -16.30 -20.07
CA GLY A 98 -11.41 -15.14 -20.77
C GLY A 98 -12.45 -14.35 -19.97
N LYS A 99 -12.49 -14.53 -18.64
CA LYS A 99 -13.44 -13.85 -17.73
C LYS A 99 -12.72 -12.87 -16.82
N THR A 100 -13.46 -11.89 -16.32
CA THR A 100 -13.05 -10.94 -15.30
C THR A 100 -13.94 -11.05 -14.06
N ARG A 101 -13.48 -10.51 -12.92
CA ARG A 101 -14.32 -10.44 -11.71
C ARG A 101 -15.62 -9.67 -11.92
N HIS A 102 -15.65 -8.74 -12.88
CA HIS A 102 -16.81 -7.90 -13.16
C HIS A 102 -17.90 -8.67 -13.91
N ASP A 103 -17.52 -9.68 -14.70
CA ASP A 103 -18.45 -10.55 -15.41
C ASP A 103 -19.23 -11.49 -14.47
N LEU A 104 -18.65 -11.82 -13.31
CA LEU A 104 -19.23 -12.74 -12.32
C LEU A 104 -20.09 -12.03 -11.28
N GLY A 105 -19.79 -10.77 -10.98
CA GLY A 105 -20.34 -10.07 -9.82
C GLY A 105 -19.71 -10.52 -8.49
N ARG A 106 -20.02 -9.77 -7.42
CA ARG A 106 -19.35 -9.91 -6.12
C ARG A 106 -19.58 -11.26 -5.45
N GLU A 107 -20.82 -11.73 -5.42
CA GLU A 107 -21.19 -12.94 -4.66
C GLU A 107 -20.51 -14.18 -5.23
N GLU A 108 -20.58 -14.36 -6.55
CA GLU A 108 -19.95 -15.49 -7.22
C GLU A 108 -18.42 -15.41 -7.15
N PHE A 109 -17.84 -14.21 -7.31
CA PHE A 109 -16.40 -14.02 -7.16
C PHE A 109 -15.91 -14.39 -5.75
N VAL A 110 -16.64 -13.98 -4.71
CA VAL A 110 -16.31 -14.32 -3.31
C VAL A 110 -16.39 -15.83 -3.07
N LYS A 111 -17.40 -16.51 -3.65
CA LYS A 111 -17.54 -17.96 -3.56
C LYS A 111 -16.33 -18.69 -4.18
N ILE A 112 -15.96 -18.34 -5.41
CA ILE A 112 -14.79 -18.90 -6.09
C ILE A 112 -13.51 -18.64 -5.29
N THR A 113 -13.38 -17.45 -4.70
CA THR A 113 -12.22 -17.09 -3.86
C THR A 113 -12.16 -17.93 -2.58
N TRP A 114 -13.31 -18.27 -1.99
CA TRP A 114 -13.37 -19.19 -0.85
C TRP A 114 -13.00 -20.63 -1.23
N ASP A 115 -13.48 -21.11 -2.37
CA ASP A 115 -13.13 -22.44 -2.89
C ASP A 115 -11.62 -22.54 -3.13
N TRP A 116 -11.04 -21.51 -3.74
CA TRP A 116 -9.60 -21.36 -3.89
C TRP A 116 -8.87 -21.41 -2.55
N ALA A 117 -9.30 -20.60 -1.57
CA ALA A 117 -8.67 -20.55 -0.26
C ALA A 117 -8.76 -21.91 0.47
N ASN A 118 -9.88 -22.60 0.37
CA ASN A 118 -10.09 -23.91 1.00
C ASN A 118 -9.16 -24.98 0.42
N ASP A 119 -9.04 -25.05 -0.90
CA ASP A 119 -8.10 -25.96 -1.58
C ASP A 119 -6.64 -25.67 -1.19
N HIS A 120 -6.23 -24.40 -1.20
CA HIS A 120 -4.85 -24.00 -0.89
C HIS A 120 -4.47 -24.21 0.57
N LYS A 121 -5.38 -23.95 1.52
CA LYS A 121 -5.17 -24.27 2.95
C LYS A 121 -4.85 -25.75 3.14
N GLY A 122 -5.61 -26.63 2.47
CA GLY A 122 -5.39 -28.08 2.53
C GLY A 122 -4.02 -28.49 2.00
N LYS A 123 -3.61 -27.92 0.85
CA LYS A 123 -2.29 -28.16 0.25
C LYS A 123 -1.15 -27.70 1.14
N ILE A 124 -1.22 -26.46 1.64
CA ILE A 124 -0.22 -25.87 2.55
C ILE A 124 -0.06 -26.73 3.80
N LEU A 125 -1.18 -27.12 4.42
CA LEU A 125 -1.17 -27.97 5.59
C LEU A 125 -0.49 -29.31 5.30
N ASN A 126 -0.84 -29.97 4.19
CA ASN A 126 -0.23 -31.24 3.80
C ASN A 126 1.27 -31.12 3.54
N GLN A 127 1.75 -30.00 2.98
CA GLN A 127 3.18 -29.76 2.80
C GLN A 127 3.91 -29.66 4.14
N PHE A 128 3.36 -28.91 5.12
CA PHE A 128 3.99 -28.87 6.44
C PHE A 128 3.94 -30.21 7.18
N LYS A 129 2.85 -30.98 7.04
CA LYS A 129 2.79 -32.36 7.57
C LYS A 129 3.90 -33.23 6.98
N LYS A 130 4.16 -33.10 5.68
CA LYS A 130 5.27 -33.80 5.01
C LYS A 130 6.66 -33.32 5.45
N LEU A 131 6.79 -32.09 5.93
CA LEU A 131 8.01 -31.60 6.59
C LEU A 131 8.14 -32.07 8.04
N GLY A 132 7.15 -32.80 8.57
CA GLY A 132 7.17 -33.30 9.94
C GLY A 132 6.87 -32.23 11.00
N ALA A 133 6.18 -31.14 10.65
CA ALA A 133 5.97 -30.02 11.55
C ALA A 133 5.11 -30.39 12.79
N SER A 134 5.55 -30.00 13.99
CA SER A 134 4.96 -30.43 15.27
C SER A 134 3.99 -29.43 15.93
N PHE A 135 3.15 -28.79 15.12
CA PHE A 135 2.17 -27.79 15.56
C PHE A 135 0.84 -28.39 16.04
N ASP A 136 0.11 -27.63 16.85
CA ASP A 136 -1.20 -28.02 17.38
C ASP A 136 -2.31 -27.75 16.35
N LEU A 137 -2.62 -28.77 15.55
CA LEU A 137 -3.65 -28.69 14.51
C LEU A 137 -5.06 -28.46 15.05
N SER A 138 -5.33 -28.80 16.31
CA SER A 138 -6.64 -28.55 16.94
C SER A 138 -6.94 -27.05 17.08
N ARG A 139 -5.90 -26.22 17.00
CA ARG A 139 -5.98 -24.75 17.14
C ARG A 139 -5.70 -24.00 15.84
N ALA A 140 -5.68 -24.70 14.70
CA ALA A 140 -5.40 -24.08 13.41
C ALA A 140 -6.31 -22.86 13.13
N ARG A 141 -5.70 -21.76 12.68
CA ARG A 141 -6.40 -20.50 12.39
C ARG A 141 -6.40 -20.15 10.92
N PHE A 142 -7.43 -19.42 10.51
CA PHE A 142 -7.47 -18.72 9.24
C PHE A 142 -7.85 -17.27 9.53
N THR A 143 -7.21 -16.31 8.87
CA THR A 143 -7.44 -14.89 9.18
C THR A 143 -8.88 -14.42 8.93
N LEU A 144 -9.65 -15.11 8.08
CA LEU A 144 -11.08 -14.90 7.90
C LEU A 144 -11.97 -15.93 8.64
N ASP A 145 -11.42 -16.75 9.53
CA ASP A 145 -12.26 -17.55 10.43
C ASP A 145 -13.04 -16.66 11.41
N GLU A 146 -14.02 -17.24 12.07
CA GLU A 146 -14.91 -16.53 13.00
C GLU A 146 -14.14 -15.90 14.17
N GLY A 147 -13.10 -16.57 14.67
CA GLY A 147 -12.28 -16.11 15.79
C GLY A 147 -11.46 -14.87 15.44
N CYS A 148 -10.67 -14.98 14.37
CA CYS A 148 -9.85 -13.89 13.84
C CYS A 148 -10.72 -12.70 13.39
N SER A 149 -11.82 -12.96 12.71
CA SER A 149 -12.75 -11.90 12.26
C SER A 149 -13.35 -11.12 13.43
N ARG A 150 -13.70 -11.80 14.53
CA ARG A 150 -14.15 -11.13 15.76
C ARG A 150 -13.04 -10.31 16.41
N ALA A 151 -11.81 -10.84 16.45
CA ALA A 151 -10.67 -10.12 17.01
C ALA A 151 -10.40 -8.81 16.26
N VAL A 152 -10.41 -8.84 14.92
CA VAL A 152 -10.23 -7.63 14.09
C VAL A 152 -11.35 -6.60 14.35
N LYS A 153 -12.61 -7.04 14.38
CA LYS A 153 -13.75 -6.14 14.69
C LYS A 153 -13.61 -5.51 16.07
N LYS A 154 -13.23 -6.30 17.08
CA LYS A 154 -12.99 -5.81 18.45
C LYS A 154 -11.89 -4.75 18.47
N VAL A 155 -10.73 -5.05 17.89
CA VAL A 155 -9.59 -4.11 17.85
C VAL A 155 -9.96 -2.84 17.11
N PHE A 156 -10.69 -2.94 16.00
CA PHE A 156 -11.17 -1.77 15.26
C PHE A 156 -12.05 -0.87 16.15
N VAL A 157 -13.07 -1.44 16.80
CA VAL A 157 -13.97 -0.68 17.69
C VAL A 157 -13.23 -0.11 18.89
N ASP A 158 -12.32 -0.87 19.50
CA ASP A 158 -11.53 -0.42 20.65
C ASP A 158 -10.61 0.75 20.28
N LEU A 159 -9.93 0.69 19.13
CA LEU A 159 -9.06 1.77 18.66
C LEU A 159 -9.86 2.99 18.17
N TYR A 160 -11.03 2.78 17.58
CA TYR A 160 -11.95 3.85 17.20
C TYR A 160 -12.45 4.62 18.43
N ASN A 161 -12.93 3.90 19.46
CA ASN A 161 -13.39 4.50 20.71
C ASN A 161 -12.27 5.24 21.47
N LYS A 162 -11.01 4.84 21.27
CA LYS A 162 -9.82 5.55 21.80
C LYS A 162 -9.39 6.75 20.95
N GLY A 163 -10.08 7.06 19.85
CA GLY A 163 -9.72 8.13 18.92
C GLY A 163 -8.42 7.89 18.14
N LEU A 164 -7.96 6.63 18.10
CA LEU A 164 -6.76 6.19 17.37
C LEU A 164 -7.09 5.77 15.95
N ILE A 165 -8.28 5.22 15.71
CA ILE A 165 -8.84 5.06 14.36
C ILE A 165 -9.75 6.24 14.07
N TYR A 166 -9.58 6.87 12.91
CA TYR A 166 -10.41 7.98 12.46
C TYR A 166 -10.67 7.89 10.96
N LYS A 167 -11.74 8.53 10.52
CA LYS A 167 -12.06 8.69 9.10
C LYS A 167 -11.62 10.08 8.66
N GLY A 168 -10.93 10.17 7.53
CA GLY A 168 -10.46 11.44 6.99
C GLY A 168 -10.31 11.38 5.48
N SER A 169 -10.25 12.55 4.85
CA SER A 169 -9.81 12.67 3.46
C SER A 169 -8.31 12.89 3.46
N TYR A 170 -7.58 11.98 2.82
CA TYR A 170 -6.13 12.07 2.69
C TYR A 170 -5.73 11.66 1.27
N ILE A 171 -4.53 12.05 0.84
CA ILE A 171 -3.96 11.52 -0.39
C ILE A 171 -3.57 10.07 -0.15
N VAL A 172 -4.17 9.17 -0.91
CA VAL A 172 -3.83 7.75 -0.89
C VAL A 172 -3.12 7.36 -2.17
N ASN A 173 -2.20 6.42 -2.05
CA ASN A 173 -1.65 5.73 -3.20
C ASN A 173 -2.74 4.85 -3.79
N TRP A 174 -3.36 5.27 -4.89
CA TRP A 174 -4.42 4.52 -5.55
C TRP A 174 -3.86 3.77 -6.76
N CYS A 175 -4.25 2.50 -6.91
CA CYS A 175 -3.93 1.74 -8.11
C CYS A 175 -5.16 1.73 -9.05
N PRO A 176 -5.13 2.44 -10.21
CA PRO A 176 -6.28 2.50 -11.12
C PRO A 176 -6.68 1.14 -11.69
N ARG A 177 -5.71 0.23 -11.82
CA ARG A 177 -5.93 -1.15 -12.27
C ARG A 177 -6.65 -1.98 -11.21
N CYS A 178 -6.13 -2.00 -9.97
CA CYS A 178 -6.70 -2.82 -8.90
C CYS A 178 -7.95 -2.19 -8.27
N GLN A 179 -8.17 -0.89 -8.51
CA GLN A 179 -9.23 -0.09 -7.91
C GLN A 179 -9.24 -0.18 -6.39
N SER A 180 -8.06 0.01 -5.80
CA SER A 180 -7.85 -0.05 -4.36
C SER A 180 -6.76 0.93 -3.95
N ALA A 181 -6.91 1.48 -2.74
CA ALA A 181 -5.80 2.11 -2.05
C ALA A 181 -4.75 1.04 -1.70
N ILE A 182 -3.48 1.42 -1.78
CA ILE A 182 -2.33 0.62 -1.38
C ILE A 182 -1.50 1.42 -0.37
N SER A 183 -0.86 0.72 0.55
CA SER A 183 -0.03 1.36 1.57
C SER A 183 1.34 1.78 1.00
N ASP A 184 2.06 2.64 1.73
CA ASP A 184 3.41 3.06 1.35
C ASP A 184 4.38 1.88 1.25
N ILE A 185 4.24 0.87 2.12
CA ILE A 185 5.09 -0.33 2.10
C ILE A 185 4.78 -1.26 0.90
N GLU A 186 3.61 -1.13 0.29
CA GLU A 186 3.20 -1.85 -0.91
C GLU A 186 3.48 -1.07 -2.20
N THR A 187 4.13 0.09 -2.07
CA THR A 187 4.53 0.98 -3.17
C THR A 187 6.02 0.83 -3.46
N GLN A 188 6.35 0.50 -4.70
CA GLN A 188 7.75 0.39 -5.15
C GLN A 188 8.09 1.58 -6.04
N TYR A 189 9.23 2.22 -5.81
CA TYR A 189 9.65 3.35 -6.62
C TYR A 189 10.66 2.90 -7.67
N GLU A 190 10.37 3.22 -8.92
CA GLU A 190 11.26 2.99 -10.06
C GLU A 190 11.68 4.33 -10.65
N ASN A 191 12.95 4.47 -11.03
CA ASN A 191 13.40 5.67 -11.75
C ASN A 191 12.94 5.60 -13.20
N GLU A 192 12.20 6.61 -13.64
CA GLU A 192 11.75 6.74 -15.03
C GLU A 192 12.25 8.05 -15.64
N ASP A 193 12.65 7.97 -16.91
CA ASP A 193 12.97 9.14 -17.73
C ASP A 193 11.69 9.94 -17.99
N GLY A 194 11.55 11.03 -17.24
CA GLY A 194 10.45 11.97 -17.34
C GLY A 194 10.88 13.27 -18.01
N LYS A 195 9.95 14.24 -17.98
CA LYS A 195 10.22 15.61 -18.39
C LYS A 195 9.72 16.56 -17.30
N LEU A 196 10.37 17.70 -17.23
CA LEU A 196 9.95 18.85 -16.45
C LEU A 196 9.46 19.92 -17.43
N TRP A 197 8.19 20.29 -17.31
CA TRP A 197 7.55 21.31 -18.12
C TRP A 197 7.48 22.61 -17.35
N GLU A 198 8.00 23.68 -17.95
CA GLU A 198 7.90 25.03 -17.43
C GLU A 198 6.77 25.78 -18.12
N ILE A 199 5.77 26.20 -17.35
CA ILE A 199 4.50 26.73 -17.86
C ILE A 199 4.30 28.14 -17.29
N SER A 200 4.01 29.09 -18.17
CA SER A 200 3.77 30.49 -17.82
C SER A 200 2.32 30.68 -17.37
N TYR A 201 2.14 31.18 -16.13
CA TYR A 201 0.84 31.54 -15.55
C TYR A 201 0.77 33.07 -15.50
N PRO A 202 -0.05 33.71 -16.36
CA PRO A 202 -0.19 35.16 -16.39
C PRO A 202 -0.62 35.73 -15.03
N LEU A 203 -0.04 36.86 -14.62
CA LEU A 203 -0.48 37.57 -13.42
C LEU A 203 -1.85 38.18 -13.66
N LYS A 204 -2.67 38.19 -12.61
CA LYS A 204 -4.00 38.82 -12.64
C LYS A 204 -3.81 40.32 -12.40
N ASP A 205 -4.47 41.14 -13.23
CA ASP A 205 -4.53 42.60 -13.13
C ASP A 205 -3.20 43.37 -13.35
N GLU A 206 -2.11 42.69 -13.74
CA GLU A 206 -0.84 43.34 -14.10
C GLU A 206 -0.11 42.61 -15.23
N MET A 207 0.82 43.32 -15.88
CA MET A 207 1.68 42.71 -16.89
C MET A 207 2.73 41.80 -16.24
N GLY A 208 2.85 40.58 -16.77
CA GLY A 208 3.84 39.61 -16.31
C GLY A 208 3.24 38.22 -16.13
N ALA A 209 4.08 37.27 -15.76
CA ALA A 209 3.69 35.91 -15.48
C ALA A 209 4.64 35.28 -14.46
N ILE A 210 4.13 34.30 -13.72
CA ILE A 210 4.94 33.39 -12.93
C ILE A 210 5.11 32.08 -13.70
N VAL A 211 6.34 31.59 -13.81
CA VAL A 211 6.61 30.34 -14.52
C VAL A 211 6.71 29.22 -13.49
N ILE A 212 5.81 28.24 -13.56
CA ILE A 212 5.84 27.06 -12.70
C ILE A 212 6.57 25.92 -13.39
N ALA A 213 7.16 24.99 -12.62
CA ALA A 213 7.74 23.76 -13.12
C ALA A 213 6.94 22.55 -12.62
N THR A 214 6.59 21.61 -13.51
CA THR A 214 5.82 20.41 -13.16
C THR A 214 6.19 19.21 -14.02
N THR A 215 6.11 18.01 -13.45
CA THR A 215 6.21 16.72 -14.18
C THR A 215 4.84 16.19 -14.60
N ARG A 216 3.75 16.86 -14.20
CA ARG A 216 2.37 16.41 -14.40
C ARG A 216 1.48 17.57 -14.89
N PRO A 217 1.64 18.04 -16.14
CA PRO A 217 0.86 19.17 -16.63
C PRO A 217 -0.64 18.87 -16.70
N GLU A 218 -1.06 17.61 -16.87
CA GLU A 218 -2.48 17.22 -16.83
C GLU A 218 -3.17 17.49 -15.49
N THR A 219 -2.41 17.65 -14.40
CA THR A 219 -2.97 17.96 -13.09
C THR A 219 -3.21 19.45 -12.89
N MET A 220 -2.74 20.32 -13.79
CA MET A 220 -2.84 21.79 -13.65
C MET A 220 -4.28 22.30 -13.48
N PHE A 221 -5.26 21.57 -14.01
CA PHE A 221 -6.69 21.86 -13.85
C PHE A 221 -7.15 21.78 -12.39
N GLY A 222 -6.44 21.00 -11.57
CA GLY A 222 -6.66 20.88 -10.13
C GLY A 222 -5.85 21.86 -9.28
N ASP A 223 -5.08 22.77 -9.90
CA ASP A 223 -4.27 23.75 -9.16
C ASP A 223 -5.18 24.69 -8.36
N VAL A 224 -4.75 25.03 -7.14
CA VAL A 224 -5.48 25.92 -6.24
C VAL A 224 -4.64 27.07 -5.71
N ALA A 225 -3.32 27.00 -5.90
CA ALA A 225 -2.36 28.06 -5.62
C ALA A 225 -1.05 27.80 -6.40
N VAL A 226 -0.20 28.82 -6.49
CA VAL A 226 1.22 28.67 -6.79
C VAL A 226 2.00 28.98 -5.53
N ALA A 227 2.84 28.07 -5.07
CA ALA A 227 3.70 28.30 -3.91
C ALA A 227 5.11 28.71 -4.34
N VAL A 228 5.67 29.67 -3.62
CA VAL A 228 7.06 30.11 -3.74
C VAL A 228 7.71 30.14 -2.35
N ASN A 229 9.03 29.98 -2.31
CA ASN A 229 9.74 30.08 -1.04
C ASN A 229 9.73 31.55 -0.54
N PRO A 230 9.39 31.85 0.73
CA PRO A 230 9.39 33.21 1.25
C PRO A 230 10.76 33.92 1.17
N ASN A 231 11.84 33.14 1.14
CA ASN A 231 13.21 33.65 1.05
C ASN A 231 13.73 33.73 -0.39
N ASP A 232 12.91 33.44 -1.41
CA ASP A 232 13.28 33.61 -2.82
C ASP A 232 13.03 35.05 -3.27
N TYR A 233 14.11 35.79 -3.49
CA TYR A 233 14.06 37.19 -3.93
C TYR A 233 13.38 37.37 -5.29
N LYS A 234 13.32 36.32 -6.14
CA LYS A 234 12.69 36.39 -7.47
C LYS A 234 11.18 36.62 -7.39
N TYR A 235 10.52 36.11 -6.35
CA TYR A 235 9.05 36.03 -6.28
C TYR A 235 8.46 36.78 -5.08
N LYS A 236 9.30 37.45 -4.27
CA LYS A 236 8.87 38.12 -3.04
C LYS A 236 7.73 39.11 -3.27
N ASP A 237 7.79 39.87 -4.36
CA ASP A 237 6.77 40.87 -4.72
C ASP A 237 5.51 40.27 -5.35
N LEU A 238 5.50 38.96 -5.65
CA LEU A 238 4.34 38.25 -6.18
C LEU A 238 3.51 37.57 -5.08
N ILE A 239 4.04 37.40 -3.88
CA ILE A 239 3.33 36.78 -2.76
C ILE A 239 2.08 37.59 -2.42
N GLY A 240 0.93 36.92 -2.33
CA GLY A 240 -0.37 37.53 -2.07
C GLY A 240 -1.10 38.02 -3.33
N LYS A 241 -0.42 38.08 -4.48
CA LYS A 241 -1.06 38.35 -5.78
C LYS A 241 -1.75 37.10 -6.30
N LYS A 242 -2.46 37.24 -7.42
CA LYS A 242 -3.12 36.14 -8.12
C LYS A 242 -2.51 35.94 -9.50
N CYS A 243 -2.54 34.70 -9.97
CA CYS A 243 -2.24 34.35 -11.35
C CYS A 243 -3.42 33.56 -11.96
N VAL A 244 -3.42 33.46 -13.29
CA VAL A 244 -4.45 32.79 -14.06
C VAL A 244 -3.88 31.46 -14.57
N ILE A 245 -4.58 30.37 -14.28
CA ILE A 245 -4.25 29.04 -14.83
C ILE A 245 -4.54 29.07 -16.34
N PRO A 246 -3.55 28.81 -17.20
CA PRO A 246 -3.77 28.72 -18.64
C PRO A 246 -4.82 27.65 -18.99
N LEU A 247 -5.48 27.81 -20.14
CA LEU A 247 -6.53 26.91 -20.66
C LEU A 247 -7.86 26.90 -19.88
N THR A 248 -7.87 27.28 -18.60
CA THR A 248 -9.10 27.35 -17.78
C THR A 248 -9.55 28.76 -17.48
N GLY A 249 -8.61 29.72 -17.41
CA GLY A 249 -8.90 31.09 -16.98
C GLY A 249 -9.17 31.23 -15.48
N ARG A 250 -9.02 30.17 -14.69
CA ARG A 250 -9.22 30.21 -13.24
C ARG A 250 -8.13 31.02 -12.55
N GLU A 251 -8.53 31.88 -11.62
CA GLU A 251 -7.63 32.65 -10.78
C GLU A 251 -7.24 31.86 -9.54
N ILE A 252 -5.95 31.84 -9.22
CA ILE A 252 -5.39 31.22 -8.02
C ILE A 252 -4.38 32.15 -7.34
N PRO A 253 -4.28 32.14 -6.00
CA PRO A 253 -3.31 32.94 -5.26
C PRO A 253 -1.87 32.42 -5.42
N ILE A 254 -0.91 33.34 -5.28
CA ILE A 254 0.50 33.03 -5.10
C ILE A 254 0.80 33.10 -3.59
N ILE A 255 1.22 31.98 -3.01
CA ILE A 255 1.43 31.82 -1.56
C ILE A 255 2.90 31.61 -1.23
N ALA A 256 3.28 31.91 0.00
CA ALA A 256 4.61 31.63 0.53
C ALA A 256 4.60 30.33 1.34
N ASP A 257 5.45 29.37 0.99
CA ASP A 257 5.63 28.15 1.76
C ASP A 257 7.09 27.68 1.72
N GLU A 258 7.66 27.36 2.89
CA GLU A 258 9.06 26.95 3.02
C GLU A 258 9.37 25.58 2.40
N TYR A 259 8.33 24.77 2.12
CA TYR A 259 8.48 23.49 1.42
C TYR A 259 9.05 23.65 0.00
N VAL A 260 8.85 24.81 -0.63
CA VAL A 260 9.30 25.03 -2.00
C VAL A 260 10.82 25.18 -2.04
N ASP A 261 11.49 24.31 -2.80
CA ASP A 261 12.92 24.43 -3.08
C ASP A 261 13.17 25.49 -4.17
N LYS A 262 13.79 26.60 -3.78
CA LYS A 262 14.18 27.70 -4.67
C LYS A 262 15.17 27.29 -5.79
N SER A 263 15.89 26.19 -5.61
CA SER A 263 16.89 25.66 -6.55
C SER A 263 16.33 24.67 -7.55
N PHE A 264 15.12 24.15 -7.31
CA PHE A 264 14.46 23.18 -8.19
C PHE A 264 13.57 23.87 -9.22
N GLY A 265 13.74 23.51 -10.50
CA GLY A 265 12.97 24.08 -11.61
C GLY A 265 13.07 25.61 -11.63
N THR A 266 11.91 26.29 -11.54
CA THR A 266 11.83 27.75 -11.51
C THR A 266 11.87 28.33 -10.10
N GLY A 267 11.71 27.51 -9.06
CA GLY A 267 11.45 27.94 -7.68
C GLY A 267 9.98 28.33 -7.41
N ALA A 268 9.09 28.10 -8.37
CA ALA A 268 7.64 28.25 -8.21
C ALA A 268 6.94 26.92 -8.50
N LEU A 269 6.20 26.41 -7.51
CA LEU A 269 5.53 25.12 -7.53
C LEU A 269 4.03 25.30 -7.64
N LYS A 270 3.38 24.61 -8.58
CA LYS A 270 1.92 24.54 -8.62
C LYS A 270 1.41 23.67 -7.47
N ILE A 271 0.33 24.07 -6.81
CA ILE A 271 -0.25 23.35 -5.67
C ILE A 271 -1.53 22.65 -6.10
N THR A 272 -1.49 21.31 -6.14
CA THR A 272 -2.55 20.37 -6.52
C THR A 272 -2.91 19.39 -5.40
N PRO A 273 -3.61 19.84 -4.34
CA PRO A 273 -3.82 19.03 -3.13
C PRO A 273 -4.55 17.71 -3.35
N ALA A 274 -5.29 17.53 -4.45
CA ALA A 274 -6.00 16.28 -4.71
C ALA A 274 -5.19 15.22 -5.46
N HIS A 275 -3.98 15.54 -5.94
CA HIS A 275 -3.18 14.69 -6.84
C HIS A 275 -1.69 14.56 -6.45
N ASP A 276 -1.27 15.16 -5.35
CA ASP A 276 0.09 15.03 -4.81
C ASP A 276 0.08 15.13 -3.26
N PRO A 277 0.77 14.23 -2.53
CA PRO A 277 0.76 14.21 -1.07
C PRO A 277 1.42 15.45 -0.45
N ASN A 278 2.44 16.02 -1.08
CA ASN A 278 3.11 17.20 -0.56
C ASN A 278 2.28 18.45 -0.80
N ASP A 279 1.68 18.57 -1.99
CA ASP A 279 0.72 19.63 -2.29
C ASP A 279 -0.49 19.58 -1.36
N PHE A 280 -0.91 18.39 -0.94
CA PHE A 280 -1.98 18.22 0.04
C PHE A 280 -1.61 18.81 1.40
N GLU A 281 -0.39 18.54 1.88
CA GLU A 281 0.09 19.10 3.14
C GLU A 281 0.27 20.63 3.08
N VAL A 282 0.80 21.16 1.97
CA VAL A 282 0.83 22.61 1.71
C VAL A 282 -0.60 23.17 1.70
N GLY A 283 -1.51 22.54 0.96
CA GLY A 283 -2.92 22.90 0.90
C GLY A 283 -3.57 22.95 2.28
N ARG A 284 -3.27 21.98 3.16
CA ARG A 284 -3.77 21.96 4.54
C ARG A 284 -3.20 23.10 5.39
N ARG A 285 -1.88 23.38 5.29
CA ARG A 285 -1.25 24.50 6.02
C ARG A 285 -1.89 25.86 5.67
N HIS A 286 -2.29 26.03 4.41
CA HIS A 286 -2.85 27.28 3.89
C HIS A 286 -4.39 27.27 3.77
N ASN A 287 -5.08 26.23 4.28
CA ASN A 287 -6.53 26.06 4.20
C ASN A 287 -7.10 26.15 2.76
N LEU A 288 -6.39 25.58 1.79
CA LEU A 288 -6.79 25.56 0.38
C LEU A 288 -7.73 24.39 0.10
N LYS A 289 -8.84 24.67 -0.60
CA LYS A 289 -9.82 23.65 -1.00
C LYS A 289 -9.25 22.79 -2.13
N SER A 290 -9.16 21.48 -1.94
CA SER A 290 -8.70 20.53 -2.95
C SER A 290 -9.69 20.36 -4.11
N ILE A 291 -9.18 20.19 -5.34
CA ILE A 291 -9.98 19.98 -6.55
C ILE A 291 -9.54 18.68 -7.24
N LYS A 292 -10.42 17.67 -7.25
CA LYS A 292 -10.18 16.39 -7.90
C LYS A 292 -10.48 16.52 -9.41
N VAL A 293 -9.51 16.17 -10.26
CA VAL A 293 -9.62 16.26 -11.73
C VAL A 293 -9.33 14.93 -12.45
N ILE A 294 -8.84 13.92 -11.72
CA ILE A 294 -8.62 12.55 -12.19
C ILE A 294 -9.45 11.61 -11.31
N ASP A 295 -10.14 10.66 -11.93
CA ASP A 295 -10.96 9.65 -11.25
C ASP A 295 -10.16 8.39 -10.85
N GLU A 296 -10.86 7.47 -10.20
CA GLU A 296 -10.35 6.19 -9.72
C GLU A 296 -9.92 5.25 -10.87
N GLN A 297 -10.29 5.54 -12.12
CA GLN A 297 -9.86 4.80 -13.30
C GLN A 297 -8.64 5.43 -13.97
N GLY A 298 -8.11 6.54 -13.44
CA GLY A 298 -6.99 7.27 -14.04
C GLY A 298 -7.41 8.12 -15.23
N ARG A 299 -8.69 8.52 -15.30
CA ARG A 299 -9.25 9.33 -16.39
C ARG A 299 -9.62 10.72 -15.90
N MET A 300 -9.58 11.69 -16.80
CA MET A 300 -9.94 13.08 -16.50
C MET A 300 -11.45 13.21 -16.25
N ILE A 301 -11.81 13.82 -15.12
CA ILE A 301 -13.20 14.03 -14.71
C ILE A 301 -13.87 15.06 -15.62
N ALA A 302 -15.13 14.81 -15.98
CA ALA A 302 -15.98 15.77 -16.68
C ALA A 302 -16.54 16.81 -15.70
N CYS A 303 -15.72 17.78 -15.29
CA CYS A 303 -16.12 18.90 -14.43
C CYS A 303 -15.76 20.26 -15.05
N ALA A 304 -16.22 21.35 -14.41
CA ALA A 304 -16.03 22.71 -14.90
C ALA A 304 -14.55 23.15 -14.92
N GLU A 305 -13.73 22.57 -14.04
CA GLU A 305 -12.32 22.89 -13.91
C GLU A 305 -11.46 22.24 -14.99
N VAL A 306 -11.91 21.12 -15.58
CA VAL A 306 -11.17 20.38 -16.61
C VAL A 306 -11.64 20.84 -17.99
N HIS A 307 -10.69 21.08 -18.89
CA HIS A 307 -11.00 21.48 -20.25
C HIS A 307 -11.88 20.42 -20.97
N PRO A 308 -12.97 20.79 -21.67
CA PRO A 308 -13.91 19.84 -22.25
C PRO A 308 -13.29 18.78 -23.17
N GLU A 309 -12.26 19.15 -23.94
CA GLU A 309 -11.55 18.19 -24.81
C GLU A 309 -10.88 17.03 -24.06
N LEU A 310 -10.65 17.17 -22.75
CA LEU A 310 -9.97 16.19 -21.93
C LEU A 310 -10.93 15.24 -21.21
N HIS A 311 -12.23 15.56 -21.14
CA HIS A 311 -13.21 14.79 -20.39
C HIS A 311 -13.20 13.30 -20.78
N GLY A 312 -13.02 12.40 -19.80
CA GLY A 312 -13.00 10.95 -19.98
C GLY A 312 -11.72 10.35 -20.59
N ARG A 313 -10.75 11.17 -20.99
CA ARG A 313 -9.46 10.71 -21.50
C ARG A 313 -8.60 10.11 -20.40
N ASP A 314 -7.79 9.12 -20.77
CA ASP A 314 -6.73 8.62 -19.91
C ASP A 314 -5.73 9.74 -19.56
N ARG A 315 -5.21 9.75 -18.33
CA ARG A 315 -4.31 10.80 -17.83
C ARG A 315 -3.06 11.03 -18.70
N TYR A 316 -2.54 10.00 -19.36
CA TYR A 316 -1.36 10.15 -20.22
C TYR A 316 -1.72 10.77 -21.57
N ASP A 317 -2.85 10.40 -22.16
CA ASP A 317 -3.38 11.07 -23.36
C ASP A 317 -3.76 12.53 -23.05
N ALA A 318 -4.37 12.76 -21.89
CA ALA A 318 -4.67 14.10 -21.41
C ALA A 318 -3.40 14.96 -21.21
N ARG A 319 -2.31 14.37 -20.72
CA ARG A 319 -1.00 15.03 -20.61
C ARG A 319 -0.50 15.49 -21.97
N GLU A 320 -0.48 14.61 -22.97
CA GLU A 320 -0.05 14.97 -24.32
C GLU A 320 -0.90 16.07 -24.94
N ARG A 321 -2.22 15.99 -24.79
CA ARG A 321 -3.15 17.00 -25.32
C ARG A 321 -2.96 18.34 -24.61
N THR A 322 -2.83 18.33 -23.29
CA THR A 322 -2.57 19.54 -22.49
C THR A 322 -1.29 20.22 -22.96
N ILE A 323 -0.20 19.47 -23.17
CA ILE A 323 1.06 20.03 -23.68
C ILE A 323 0.89 20.67 -25.06
N ARG A 324 0.11 20.05 -25.97
CA ARG A 324 -0.17 20.64 -27.29
C ARG A 324 -0.93 21.95 -27.15
N MET A 325 -1.99 21.98 -26.35
CA MET A 325 -2.74 23.21 -26.08
C MET A 325 -1.87 24.30 -25.48
N LEU A 326 -1.00 23.97 -24.52
CA LEU A 326 -0.08 24.95 -23.92
C LEU A 326 0.91 25.53 -24.95
N LYS A 327 1.35 24.74 -25.93
CA LYS A 327 2.18 25.22 -27.05
C LYS A 327 1.39 26.13 -27.99
N ASP A 328 0.17 25.74 -28.35
CA ASP A 328 -0.69 26.50 -29.25
C ASP A 328 -1.05 27.88 -28.65
N HIS A 329 -1.24 27.93 -27.32
CA HIS A 329 -1.43 29.15 -26.56
C HIS A 329 -0.13 29.90 -26.20
N GLN A 330 1.04 29.41 -26.64
CA GLN A 330 2.36 30.01 -26.40
C GLN A 330 2.71 30.25 -24.91
N VAL A 331 2.16 29.41 -24.02
CA VAL A 331 2.40 29.48 -22.57
C VAL A 331 3.37 28.41 -22.07
N LEU A 332 3.77 27.47 -22.92
CA LEU A 332 4.84 26.51 -22.61
C LEU A 332 6.20 27.15 -22.85
N VAL A 333 6.95 27.40 -21.78
CA VAL A 333 8.22 28.14 -21.81
C VAL A 333 9.39 27.23 -22.15
N ARG A 334 9.51 26.10 -21.47
CA ARG A 334 10.65 25.18 -21.61
C ARG A 334 10.25 23.74 -21.29
N ILE A 335 10.97 22.80 -21.89
CA ILE A 335 10.89 21.39 -21.57
C ILE A 335 12.31 20.90 -21.31
N THR A 336 12.52 20.20 -20.20
CA THR A 336 13.81 19.64 -19.82
C THR A 336 13.64 18.18 -19.45
N ASP A 337 14.58 17.32 -19.83
CA ASP A 337 14.56 15.92 -19.41
C ASP A 337 14.83 15.85 -17.90
N HIS A 338 14.02 15.05 -17.21
CA HIS A 338 14.04 14.97 -15.77
C HIS A 338 13.74 13.54 -15.31
N PRO A 339 14.78 12.74 -14.98
CA PRO A 339 14.55 11.44 -14.36
C PRO A 339 13.96 11.65 -12.97
N HIS A 340 12.94 10.88 -12.63
CA HIS A 340 12.27 10.97 -11.34
C HIS A 340 11.78 9.62 -10.86
N ALA A 341 11.60 9.50 -9.54
CA ALA A 341 11.08 8.31 -8.91
C ALA A 341 9.56 8.24 -9.08
N VAL A 342 9.07 7.18 -9.72
CA VAL A 342 7.65 6.93 -9.98
C VAL A 342 7.17 5.76 -9.14
N GLY A 343 6.10 5.97 -8.36
CA GLY A 343 5.47 4.93 -7.56
C GLY A 343 4.72 3.91 -8.42
N LYS A 344 5.04 2.63 -8.24
CA LYS A 344 4.44 1.46 -8.88
C LYS A 344 3.74 0.58 -7.84
N CYS A 345 2.60 0.04 -8.21
CA CYS A 345 1.95 -0.98 -7.41
C CYS A 345 2.79 -2.26 -7.43
N GLN A 346 3.27 -2.70 -6.26
CA GLN A 346 4.13 -3.90 -6.10
C GLN A 346 3.56 -5.18 -6.76
N ARG A 347 2.23 -5.27 -6.91
CA ARG A 347 1.56 -6.48 -7.38
C ARG A 347 1.34 -6.52 -8.88
N CYS A 348 1.09 -5.36 -9.48
CA CYS A 348 0.51 -5.23 -10.81
C CYS A 348 1.34 -4.35 -11.74
N ASN A 349 2.37 -3.69 -11.20
CA ASN A 349 3.31 -2.76 -11.81
C ASN A 349 2.69 -1.50 -12.45
N THR A 350 1.40 -1.26 -12.23
CA THR A 350 0.74 -0.04 -12.70
C THR A 350 1.22 1.16 -11.88
N THR A 351 1.50 2.28 -12.55
CA THR A 351 1.81 3.55 -11.92
C THR A 351 0.67 4.01 -11.03
N ILE A 352 1.01 4.32 -9.79
CA ILE A 352 0.10 4.77 -8.74
C ILE A 352 -0.41 6.17 -9.07
N GLU A 353 -1.69 6.40 -8.82
CA GLU A 353 -2.28 7.72 -8.80
C GLU A 353 -2.42 8.18 -7.35
N PRO A 354 -1.78 9.28 -6.92
CA PRO A 354 -2.15 9.92 -5.68
C PRO A 354 -3.55 10.50 -5.85
N LEU A 355 -4.52 10.01 -5.08
CA LEU A 355 -5.90 10.52 -5.13
C LEU A 355 -6.37 10.92 -3.75
N LEU A 356 -7.10 12.03 -3.69
CA LEU A 356 -7.88 12.36 -2.51
C LEU A 356 -8.99 11.33 -2.33
N SER A 357 -8.91 10.56 -1.25
CA SER A 357 -9.90 9.54 -0.91
C SER A 357 -10.27 9.62 0.56
N GLU A 358 -11.54 9.37 0.85
CA GLU A 358 -12.01 9.23 2.22
C GLU A 358 -11.74 7.80 2.70
N GLN A 359 -10.85 7.64 3.67
CA GLN A 359 -10.41 6.34 4.18
C GLN A 359 -10.36 6.31 5.72
N TRP A 360 -10.16 5.12 6.25
CA TRP A 360 -9.89 4.89 7.67
C TRP A 360 -8.38 4.88 7.91
N PHE A 361 -7.93 5.68 8.87
CA PHE A 361 -6.53 5.83 9.25
C PHE A 361 -6.32 5.44 10.70
N VAL A 362 -5.11 4.96 11.01
CA VAL A 362 -4.65 4.69 12.37
C VAL A 362 -3.60 5.75 12.74
N LYS A 363 -3.76 6.40 13.89
CA LYS A 363 -2.74 7.28 14.48
C LYS A 363 -1.57 6.43 14.95
N MET A 364 -0.58 6.28 14.08
CA MET A 364 0.55 5.38 14.32
C MET A 364 1.55 5.90 15.36
N GLU A 365 1.75 7.21 15.46
CA GLU A 365 2.75 7.81 16.37
C GLU A 365 2.64 7.32 17.83
N PRO A 366 1.48 7.37 18.51
CA PRO A 366 1.37 6.86 19.88
C PRO A 366 1.57 5.34 19.99
N LEU A 367 1.15 4.57 18.99
CA LEU A 367 1.28 3.11 18.97
C LEU A 367 2.74 2.68 18.73
N ALA A 368 3.41 3.34 17.78
CA ALA A 368 4.80 3.10 17.46
C ALA A 368 5.71 3.45 18.65
N LYS A 369 5.45 4.58 19.32
CA LYS A 369 6.20 4.98 20.52
C LYS A 369 6.19 3.88 21.59
N ALA A 370 5.01 3.34 21.91
CA ALA A 370 4.88 2.27 22.91
C ALA A 370 5.64 0.99 22.51
N ALA A 371 5.63 0.62 21.23
CA ALA A 371 6.39 -0.52 20.73
C ALA A 371 7.91 -0.28 20.80
N ILE A 372 8.38 0.90 20.39
CA ILE A 372 9.79 1.29 20.43
C ILE A 372 10.33 1.26 21.86
N GLU A 373 9.56 1.70 22.85
CA GLU A 373 9.95 1.64 24.26
C GLU A 373 10.19 0.20 24.74
N LYS A 374 9.37 -0.76 24.28
CA LYS A 374 9.53 -2.20 24.62
C LYS A 374 10.72 -2.87 23.95
N VAL A 375 11.17 -2.32 22.83
CA VAL A 375 12.45 -2.74 22.22
C VAL A 375 13.61 -2.16 23.02
N LYS A 376 13.55 -0.86 23.36
CA LYS A 376 14.60 -0.17 24.12
C LYS A 376 14.81 -0.72 25.53
N ASP A 377 13.74 -1.14 26.21
CA ASP A 377 13.81 -1.72 27.56
C ASP A 377 14.22 -3.21 27.58
N GLY A 378 14.39 -3.83 26.41
CA GLY A 378 14.81 -5.22 26.26
C GLY A 378 13.71 -6.27 26.48
N SER A 379 12.44 -5.85 26.63
CA SER A 379 11.28 -6.76 26.68
C SER A 379 11.10 -7.52 25.37
N ILE A 380 11.39 -6.87 24.25
CA ILE A 380 11.44 -7.47 22.91
C ILE A 380 12.90 -7.57 22.49
N LYS A 381 13.33 -8.76 22.05
CA LYS A 381 14.70 -9.04 21.61
C LYS A 381 14.70 -9.46 20.15
N PHE A 382 15.56 -8.84 19.34
CA PHE A 382 15.74 -9.22 17.95
C PHE A 382 16.96 -10.11 17.79
N VAL A 383 16.84 -11.11 16.91
CA VAL A 383 17.95 -11.98 16.53
C VAL A 383 18.04 -12.00 15.00
N PRO A 384 19.15 -11.54 14.40
CA PRO A 384 20.28 -10.82 15.01
C PRO A 384 19.94 -9.42 15.55
N SER A 385 20.70 -8.93 16.54
CA SER A 385 20.48 -7.62 17.20
C SER A 385 20.55 -6.42 16.26
N ARG A 386 21.16 -6.54 15.08
CA ARG A 386 21.19 -5.47 14.07
C ARG A 386 19.81 -5.01 13.59
N TRP A 387 18.78 -5.85 13.74
CA TRP A 387 17.40 -5.53 13.36
C TRP A 387 16.67 -4.62 14.37
N GLU A 388 17.31 -4.23 15.46
CA GLU A 388 16.77 -3.24 16.43
C GLU A 388 16.81 -1.80 15.89
N LYS A 389 17.60 -1.54 14.84
CA LYS A 389 17.90 -0.20 14.32
C LYS A 389 17.03 0.22 13.16
#